data_AF-A0AA95MAH7-F1
#
_entry.id   AF-A0AA95MAH7-F1
#
_cell.length_a   1.000
_cell.length_b   1.000
_cell.length_c   1.000
_cell.angle_alpha   90.00
_cell.angle_beta   90.00
_cell.angle_gamma   90.00
#
_symmetry.space_group_name_H-M   'P 1'
#
loop_
_entity.id
_entity.type
_entity.pdbx_description
1 polymer ?
#
loop_
_entity_poly.entity_id
_entity_poly.type
_entity_poly.pdbx_seq_one_letter_code
_entity_poly.pdbx_strand_id
1 'polypeptide(L)'
;MRLITWTLGVFKKKHKITAVLYTKNIKHVLGSLLGAIAAILQSAGLIGGIGYAFSIMATGPIVLAMVISIRIGLLTYAVTAFLLVILQPSEVLVFLFTTGLLGIALGIGFKRFKTGSMVSLMGGTCLSAGIFILLYIIQFPVLGPSVSSRISGTVVAGVFLFGQFYSWIWMNLSIVGMKYLNKVMLRKILVEKDESS
;
A
#
# COMPACT_ATOMS: atom_id res chain seq x y z
N MET A 1 27.56 14.50 2.94
CA MET A 1 27.05 15.09 1.68
C MET A 1 26.41 14.09 0.69
N ARG A 2 26.83 12.80 0.63
CA ARG A 2 26.24 11.78 -0.28
C ARG A 2 24.84 11.27 0.08
N LEU A 3 24.41 11.36 1.34
CA LEU A 3 23.05 10.94 1.75
C LEU A 3 21.97 11.94 1.29
N ILE A 4 22.25 13.24 1.32
CA ILE A 4 21.31 14.30 0.95
C ILE A 4 21.03 14.33 -0.57
N THR A 5 22.04 14.02 -1.38
CA THR A 5 21.84 13.89 -2.83
C THR A 5 21.08 12.61 -3.20
N TRP A 6 21.19 11.55 -2.38
CA TRP A 6 20.41 10.32 -2.57
C TRP A 6 18.92 10.53 -2.24
N THR A 7 18.59 11.23 -1.15
CA THR A 7 17.20 11.57 -0.78
C THR A 7 16.55 12.50 -1.80
N LEU A 8 17.28 13.50 -2.32
CA LEU A 8 16.78 14.39 -3.38
C LEU A 8 16.59 13.68 -4.73
N GLY A 9 17.45 12.71 -5.06
CA GLY A 9 17.31 11.87 -6.26
C GLY A 9 16.15 10.86 -6.20
N VAL A 10 15.75 10.44 -5.00
CA VAL A 10 14.54 9.63 -4.76
C VAL A 10 13.27 10.46 -4.98
N PHE A 11 13.28 11.73 -4.57
CA PHE A 11 12.14 12.65 -4.71
C PHE A 11 11.81 13.03 -6.17
N LYS A 12 12.84 13.07 -7.05
CA LYS A 12 12.71 13.52 -8.45
C LYS A 12 12.60 12.39 -9.48
N LYS A 13 12.38 11.15 -9.06
CA LYS A 13 12.36 9.99 -9.95
C LYS A 13 11.06 9.93 -10.76
N LYS A 14 11.13 10.30 -12.05
CA LYS A 14 10.06 10.04 -13.01
C LYS A 14 9.90 8.53 -13.18
N HIS A 15 8.73 8.00 -12.81
CA HIS A 15 8.37 6.62 -13.09
C HIS A 15 7.71 6.52 -14.47
N LYS A 16 8.34 5.81 -15.41
CA LYS A 16 7.62 5.28 -16.57
C LYS A 16 6.94 3.98 -16.12
N ILE A 17 5.67 4.08 -15.75
CA ILE A 17 4.82 2.90 -15.60
C ILE A 17 4.53 2.43 -17.02
N THR A 18 5.25 1.42 -17.48
CA THR A 18 4.91 0.72 -18.72
C THR A 18 3.60 0.00 -18.45
N ALA A 19 2.51 0.52 -19.00
CA ALA A 19 1.21 -0.13 -18.93
C ALA A 19 1.32 -1.46 -19.67
N VAL A 20 1.49 -2.55 -18.95
CA VAL A 20 1.49 -3.88 -19.56
C VAL A 20 0.12 -4.09 -20.20
N LEU A 21 0.13 -4.44 -21.49
CA LEU A 21 -1.05 -4.81 -22.26
C LEU A 21 -1.54 -6.20 -21.81
N TYR A 22 -1.99 -6.30 -20.56
CA TYR A 22 -2.72 -7.48 -20.11
C TYR A 22 -4.14 -7.47 -20.70
N THR A 23 -4.58 -8.62 -21.20
CA THR A 23 -5.97 -8.85 -21.56
C THR A 23 -6.87 -8.63 -20.35
N LYS A 24 -8.13 -8.26 -20.60
CA LYS A 24 -9.08 -7.93 -19.54
C LYS A 24 -9.23 -9.07 -18.52
N ASN A 25 -9.13 -10.32 -18.96
CA ASN A 25 -9.26 -11.51 -18.12
C ASN A 25 -8.05 -11.67 -17.17
N ILE A 26 -6.82 -11.51 -17.68
CA ILE A 26 -5.60 -11.62 -16.85
C ILE A 26 -5.59 -10.57 -15.74
N LYS A 27 -6.07 -9.36 -16.02
CA LYS A 27 -6.18 -8.30 -15.00
C LYS A 27 -7.09 -8.71 -13.85
N HIS A 28 -8.22 -9.36 -14.12
CA HIS A 28 -9.11 -9.86 -13.06
C HIS A 28 -8.46 -10.97 -12.24
N VAL A 29 -7.83 -11.95 -12.90
CA VAL A 29 -7.14 -13.06 -12.23
C VAL A 29 -6.00 -12.57 -11.34
N LEU A 30 -5.18 -11.63 -11.83
CA LEU A 30 -4.13 -11.00 -11.02
C LEU A 30 -4.72 -10.21 -9.86
N GLY A 31 -5.82 -9.46 -10.10
CA GLY A 31 -6.51 -8.71 -9.07
C GLY A 31 -7.06 -9.61 -7.95
N SER A 32 -7.68 -10.74 -8.29
CA SER A 32 -8.20 -11.69 -7.30
C SER A 32 -7.08 -12.39 -6.53
N LEU A 33 -6.00 -12.78 -7.22
CA LEU A 33 -4.84 -13.42 -6.58
C LEU A 33 -4.14 -12.45 -5.61
N LEU A 34 -3.88 -11.21 -6.03
CA LEU A 34 -3.32 -10.17 -5.16
C LEU A 34 -4.23 -9.87 -3.97
N GLY A 35 -5.55 -9.91 -4.17
CA GLY A 35 -6.53 -9.72 -3.10
C GLY A 35 -6.52 -10.83 -2.07
N ALA A 36 -6.42 -12.09 -2.52
CA ALA A 36 -6.29 -13.24 -1.63
C ALA A 36 -4.97 -13.19 -0.83
N ILE A 37 -3.86 -12.85 -1.49
CA ILE A 37 -2.56 -12.67 -0.81
C ILE A 37 -2.66 -11.53 0.23
N ALA A 38 -3.30 -10.42 -0.11
CA ALA A 38 -3.52 -9.32 0.82
C ALA A 38 -4.35 -9.77 2.04
N ALA A 39 -5.39 -10.57 1.83
CA ALA A 39 -6.23 -11.08 2.91
C ALA A 39 -5.43 -12.00 3.85
N ILE A 40 -4.61 -12.90 3.30
CA ILE A 40 -3.74 -13.80 4.09
C ILE A 40 -2.72 -13.00 4.91
N LEU A 41 -2.03 -12.04 4.26
CA LEU A 41 -1.05 -11.19 4.92
C LEU A 41 -1.68 -10.35 6.03
N GLN A 42 -2.84 -9.76 5.77
CA GLN A 42 -3.55 -8.95 6.75
C GLN A 42 -4.04 -9.80 7.94
N SER A 43 -4.52 -11.02 7.69
CA SER A 43 -4.97 -11.95 8.74
C SER A 43 -3.85 -12.36 9.69
N ALA A 44 -2.58 -12.25 9.28
CA ALA A 44 -1.44 -12.48 10.18
C ALA A 44 -1.41 -11.49 11.36
N GLY A 45 -2.12 -10.35 11.28
CA GLY A 45 -2.30 -9.39 12.38
C GLY A 45 -2.83 -10.02 13.67
N LEU A 46 -3.63 -11.10 13.57
CA LEU A 46 -4.18 -11.83 14.73
C LEU A 46 -3.11 -12.32 15.71
N ILE A 47 -1.96 -12.74 15.17
CA ILE A 47 -0.90 -13.39 15.95
C ILE A 47 -0.24 -12.37 16.90
N GLY A 48 -0.45 -11.06 16.67
CA GLY A 48 0.21 -10.00 17.43
C GLY A 48 1.73 -9.99 17.22
N GLY A 49 2.40 -8.96 17.73
CA GLY A 49 3.86 -8.83 17.62
C GLY A 49 4.33 -8.85 16.16
N ILE A 50 5.01 -9.93 15.75
CA ILE A 50 5.50 -10.09 14.36
C ILE A 50 4.37 -10.19 13.34
N GLY A 51 3.18 -10.62 13.75
CA GLY A 51 1.98 -10.67 12.92
C GLY A 51 1.59 -9.30 12.35
N TYR A 52 1.79 -8.22 13.12
CA TYR A 52 1.55 -6.86 12.64
C TYR A 52 2.52 -6.46 11.52
N ALA A 53 3.76 -6.96 11.54
CA ALA A 53 4.71 -6.69 10.46
C ALA A 53 4.25 -7.34 9.14
N PHE A 54 3.67 -8.54 9.20
CA PHE A 54 3.07 -9.19 8.03
C PHE A 54 1.78 -8.50 7.57
N SER A 55 0.95 -8.05 8.51
CA SER A 55 -0.27 -7.29 8.21
C SER A 55 0.06 -6.00 7.44
N ILE A 56 1.13 -5.30 7.83
CA ILE A 56 1.65 -4.14 7.10
C ILE A 56 1.94 -4.46 5.62
N MET A 57 2.49 -5.65 5.34
CA MET A 57 2.84 -6.07 3.96
C MET A 57 1.63 -6.21 3.04
N ALA A 58 0.40 -6.34 3.56
CA ALA A 58 -0.82 -6.38 2.76
C ALA A 58 -1.03 -5.11 1.90
N THR A 59 -0.40 -4.00 2.27
CA THR A 59 -0.39 -2.76 1.48
C THR A 59 0.21 -2.98 0.09
N GLY A 60 1.26 -3.80 -0.02
CA GLY A 60 2.00 -4.03 -1.27
C GLY A 60 1.14 -4.62 -2.39
N PRO A 61 0.45 -5.76 -2.17
CA PRO A 61 -0.46 -6.33 -3.16
C PRO A 61 -1.55 -5.35 -3.65
N ILE A 62 -2.10 -4.53 -2.75
CA ILE A 62 -3.11 -3.51 -3.12
C ILE A 62 -2.50 -2.42 -3.99
N VAL A 63 -1.31 -1.92 -3.65
CA VAL A 63 -0.58 -0.95 -4.49
C VAL A 63 -0.34 -1.51 -5.88
N LEU A 64 0.10 -2.77 -5.99
CA LEU A 64 0.34 -3.43 -7.27
C LEU A 64 -0.94 -3.55 -8.10
N ALA A 65 -2.06 -3.96 -7.48
CA ALA A 65 -3.34 -4.06 -8.17
C ALA A 65 -3.81 -2.69 -8.70
N MET A 66 -3.64 -1.63 -7.89
CA MET A 66 -4.00 -0.25 -8.26
C MET A 66 -3.13 0.31 -9.39
N VAL A 67 -1.84 -0.01 -9.41
CA VAL A 67 -0.91 0.38 -10.47
C VAL A 67 -1.27 -0.32 -11.79
N ILE A 68 -1.66 -1.60 -11.76
CA ILE A 68 -2.13 -2.34 -12.96
C ILE A 68 -3.39 -1.69 -13.53
N SER A 69 -4.39 -1.45 -12.69
CA SER A 69 -5.62 -0.74 -13.09
C SER A 69 -6.36 -0.25 -11.85
N ILE A 70 -6.74 1.04 -11.82
CA ILE A 70 -7.50 1.62 -10.71
C ILE A 70 -8.80 0.86 -10.46
N ARG A 71 -9.54 0.51 -11.53
CA ARG A 71 -10.81 -0.23 -11.38
C ARG A 71 -10.60 -1.60 -10.75
N ILE A 72 -9.55 -2.31 -11.17
CA ILE A 72 -9.24 -3.64 -10.63
C ILE A 72 -8.71 -3.53 -9.21
N GLY A 73 -7.83 -2.58 -8.92
CA GLY A 73 -7.32 -2.39 -7.56
C GLY A 73 -8.41 -2.03 -6.55
N LEU A 74 -9.42 -1.23 -6.93
CA LEU A 74 -10.58 -0.97 -6.09
C LEU A 74 -11.42 -2.23 -5.86
N LEU A 75 -11.63 -3.05 -6.90
CA LEU A 75 -12.31 -4.34 -6.77
C LEU A 75 -11.50 -5.31 -5.89
N THR A 76 -10.18 -5.36 -6.06
CA THR A 76 -9.26 -6.15 -5.23
C THR A 76 -9.38 -5.74 -3.77
N TYR A 77 -9.36 -4.43 -3.47
CA TYR A 77 -9.54 -3.93 -2.11
C TYR A 77 -10.90 -4.34 -1.52
N ALA A 78 -11.99 -4.21 -2.28
CA ALA A 78 -13.31 -4.64 -1.84
C ALA A 78 -13.36 -6.15 -1.56
N VAL A 79 -12.82 -6.97 -2.47
CA VAL A 79 -12.76 -8.43 -2.32
C VAL A 79 -11.92 -8.82 -1.10
N THR A 80 -10.75 -8.21 -0.90
CA THR A 80 -9.91 -8.43 0.30
C THR A 80 -10.68 -8.08 1.57
N ALA A 81 -11.41 -6.96 1.59
CA ALA A 81 -12.23 -6.59 2.74
C ALA A 81 -13.32 -7.64 3.01
N PHE A 82 -14.02 -8.12 1.98
CA PHE A 82 -15.01 -9.20 2.13
C PHE A 82 -14.40 -10.50 2.66
N LEU A 83 -13.24 -10.90 2.14
CA LEU A 83 -12.53 -12.08 2.68
C LEU A 83 -12.17 -11.88 4.16
N LEU A 84 -11.69 -10.70 4.53
CA LEU A 84 -11.36 -10.39 5.91
C LEU A 84 -12.59 -10.36 6.81
N VAL A 85 -13.78 -9.96 6.32
CA VAL A 85 -15.01 -10.05 7.12
C VAL A 85 -15.29 -11.50 7.53
N ILE A 86 -15.05 -12.44 6.61
CA ILE A 86 -15.28 -13.86 6.83
C ILE A 86 -14.19 -14.46 7.72
N LEU A 87 -12.92 -14.15 7.47
CA LEU A 87 -11.78 -14.74 8.16
C LEU A 87 -11.54 -14.12 9.53
N GLN A 88 -11.56 -12.79 9.61
CA GLN A 88 -11.16 -12.06 10.80
C GLN A 88 -11.75 -10.63 10.81
N PRO A 89 -12.96 -10.45 11.35
CA PRO A 89 -13.65 -9.16 11.33
C PRO A 89 -12.90 -8.04 12.08
N SER A 90 -12.03 -8.38 13.06
CA SER A 90 -11.23 -7.39 13.79
C SER A 90 -10.21 -6.67 12.90
N GLU A 91 -9.62 -7.38 11.92
CA GLU A 91 -8.59 -6.83 11.04
C GLU A 91 -9.17 -6.10 9.83
N VAL A 92 -10.46 -6.28 9.55
CA VAL A 92 -11.16 -5.57 8.46
C VAL A 92 -11.09 -4.06 8.69
N LEU A 93 -11.34 -3.60 9.91
CA LEU A 93 -11.34 -2.18 10.23
C LEU A 93 -9.94 -1.59 10.05
N VAL A 94 -8.93 -2.31 10.57
CA VAL A 94 -7.52 -1.92 10.39
C VAL A 94 -7.19 -1.86 8.90
N PHE A 95 -7.56 -2.88 8.12
CA PHE A 95 -7.32 -2.92 6.68
C PHE A 95 -8.01 -1.78 5.93
N LEU A 96 -9.30 -1.58 6.18
CA LEU A 96 -10.11 -0.62 5.46
C LEU A 96 -9.61 0.80 5.67
N PHE A 97 -9.21 1.15 6.89
CA PHE A 97 -8.84 2.51 7.24
C PHE A 97 -7.33 2.75 7.28
N THR A 98 -6.47 1.72 7.28
CA THR A 98 -5.01 1.90 7.33
C THR A 98 -4.28 1.27 6.15
N THR A 99 -3.98 -0.03 6.19
CA THR A 99 -3.10 -0.71 5.23
C THR A 99 -3.68 -0.70 3.81
N GLY A 100 -4.96 -1.05 3.66
CA GLY A 100 -5.64 -1.04 2.38
C GLY A 100 -5.89 0.38 1.85
N LEU A 101 -6.26 1.33 2.72
CA LEU A 101 -6.46 2.74 2.34
C LEU A 101 -5.17 3.39 1.85
N LEU A 102 -4.06 3.16 2.56
CA LEU A 102 -2.74 3.61 2.14
C LEU A 102 -2.36 2.98 0.79
N GLY A 103 -2.67 1.70 0.59
CA GLY A 103 -2.40 1.02 -0.68
C GLY A 103 -3.13 1.66 -1.86
N ILE A 104 -4.40 2.05 -1.66
CA ILE A 104 -5.18 2.81 -2.65
C ILE A 104 -4.55 4.18 -2.89
N ALA A 105 -4.28 4.94 -1.82
CA ALA A 105 -3.74 6.28 -1.92
C ALA A 105 -2.39 6.30 -2.65
N LEU A 106 -1.48 5.40 -2.31
CA LEU A 106 -0.20 5.25 -3.01
C LEU A 106 -0.39 4.82 -4.46
N GLY A 107 -1.26 3.84 -4.74
CA GLY A 107 -1.53 3.36 -6.09
C GLY A 107 -2.11 4.44 -7.03
N ILE A 108 -3.11 5.20 -6.55
CA ILE A 108 -3.64 6.38 -7.26
C ILE A 108 -2.55 7.42 -7.41
N GLY A 109 -1.77 7.63 -6.34
CA GLY A 109 -0.70 8.61 -6.31
C GLY A 109 0.34 8.32 -7.40
N PHE A 110 0.81 7.08 -7.51
CA PHE A 110 1.76 6.67 -8.54
C PHE A 110 1.23 6.83 -9.96
N LYS A 111 -0.09 6.70 -10.17
CA LYS A 111 -0.70 6.85 -11.49
C LYS A 111 -0.99 8.30 -11.86
N ARG A 112 -1.32 9.14 -10.88
CA ARG A 112 -1.71 10.55 -11.10
C ARG A 112 -0.54 11.53 -10.99
N PHE A 113 0.42 11.26 -10.10
CA PHE A 113 1.54 12.16 -9.83
C PHE A 113 2.85 11.60 -10.38
N LYS A 114 3.66 12.48 -10.97
CA LYS A 114 4.96 12.14 -11.55
C LYS A 114 6.12 12.23 -10.53
N THR A 115 5.85 12.72 -9.32
CA THR A 115 6.83 12.97 -8.26
C THR A 115 6.49 12.14 -7.02
N GLY A 116 7.47 11.42 -6.47
CA GLY A 116 7.26 10.58 -5.29
C GLY A 116 6.75 11.35 -4.08
N SER A 117 7.22 12.58 -3.90
CA SER A 117 6.84 13.44 -2.77
C SER A 117 5.34 13.67 -2.65
N MET A 118 4.66 13.91 -3.78
CA MET A 118 3.21 14.09 -3.80
C MET A 118 2.48 12.78 -3.49
N VAL A 119 3.02 11.66 -3.95
CA VAL A 119 2.48 10.32 -3.62
C VAL A 119 2.59 10.05 -2.12
N SER A 120 3.74 10.34 -1.52
CA SER A 120 3.96 10.17 -0.09
C SER A 120 3.10 11.10 0.76
N LEU A 121 2.86 12.34 0.32
CA LEU A 121 2.03 13.29 1.03
C LEU A 121 0.54 12.91 0.96
N MET A 122 0.09 12.43 -0.19
CA MET A 122 -1.27 11.91 -0.33
C MET A 122 -1.47 10.62 0.49
N GLY A 123 -0.50 9.70 0.47
CA GLY A 123 -0.55 8.50 1.28
C GLY A 123 -0.52 8.79 2.79
N GLY A 124 0.37 9.68 3.23
CA GLY A 124 0.51 10.07 4.64
C GLY A 124 -0.75 10.75 5.18
N THR A 125 -1.28 11.74 4.45
CA THR A 125 -2.54 12.42 4.84
C THR A 125 -3.72 11.45 4.89
N CYS A 126 -3.83 10.54 3.93
CA CYS A 126 -4.89 9.54 3.88
C CYS A 126 -4.80 8.53 5.03
N LEU A 127 -3.58 8.08 5.36
CA LEU A 127 -3.33 7.19 6.49
C LEU A 127 -3.63 7.88 7.83
N SER A 128 -3.19 9.12 8.02
CA SER A 128 -3.48 9.88 9.24
C SER A 128 -4.97 10.11 9.41
N ALA A 129 -5.69 10.43 8.33
CA ALA A 129 -7.15 10.53 8.35
C ALA A 129 -7.81 9.19 8.75
N GLY A 130 -7.35 8.08 8.19
CA GLY A 130 -7.83 6.75 8.53
C GLY A 130 -7.61 6.38 10.00
N ILE A 131 -6.42 6.69 10.55
CA ILE A 131 -6.13 6.47 11.97
C ILE A 131 -7.03 7.34 12.86
N PHE A 132 -7.29 8.60 12.49
CA PHE A 132 -8.21 9.45 13.26
C PHE A 132 -9.65 8.94 13.23
N ILE A 133 -10.12 8.41 12.09
CA ILE A 133 -11.43 7.77 12.00
C ILE A 133 -11.51 6.57 12.93
N LEU A 134 -10.48 5.71 12.95
CA LEU A 134 -10.44 4.55 13.84
C LEU A 134 -10.44 4.94 15.32
N LEU A 135 -9.64 5.93 15.71
CA LEU A 135 -9.47 6.33 17.11
C LEU A 135 -10.67 7.11 17.66
N TYR A 136 -11.24 8.04 16.89
CA TYR A 136 -12.26 8.97 17.40
C TYR A 136 -13.69 8.60 17.01
N ILE A 137 -13.90 7.97 15.85
CA ILE A 137 -15.26 7.60 15.39
C ILE A 137 -15.58 6.17 15.80
N ILE A 138 -14.70 5.22 15.45
CA ILE A 138 -14.93 3.80 15.71
C ILE A 138 -14.52 3.43 17.15
N GLN A 139 -13.74 4.29 17.82
CA GLN A 139 -13.18 4.06 19.15
C GLN A 139 -12.41 2.73 19.27
N PHE A 140 -11.80 2.28 18.17
CA PHE A 140 -10.98 1.09 18.17
C PHE A 140 -9.58 1.48 18.66
N PRO A 141 -9.09 0.97 19.80
CA PRO A 141 -7.85 1.40 20.41
C PRO A 141 -6.63 0.78 19.69
N VAL A 142 -6.35 1.24 18.47
CA VAL A 142 -5.21 0.78 17.65
C VAL A 142 -3.86 1.08 18.32
N LEU A 143 -3.79 2.19 19.07
CA LEU A 143 -2.57 2.66 19.74
C LEU A 143 -2.46 2.22 21.20
N GLY A 144 -3.34 1.30 21.63
CA GLY A 144 -3.40 0.77 22.98
C GLY A 144 -4.31 1.56 23.94
N PRO A 145 -4.66 0.96 25.10
CA PRO A 145 -5.64 1.52 26.05
C PRO A 145 -5.23 2.86 26.67
N SER A 146 -3.93 3.17 26.62
CA SER A 146 -3.31 4.34 27.27
C SER A 146 -3.60 5.65 26.53
N VAL A 147 -3.97 5.59 25.25
CA VAL A 147 -4.38 6.77 24.47
C VAL A 147 -5.86 7.00 24.70
N SER A 148 -6.18 7.55 25.87
CA SER A 148 -7.54 7.87 26.26
C SER A 148 -8.16 8.87 25.27
N SER A 149 -9.46 8.68 25.01
CA SER A 149 -10.47 9.46 24.25
C SER A 149 -10.39 11.00 24.16
N ARG A 150 -9.39 11.66 24.75
CA ARG A 150 -9.16 13.10 24.65
C ARG A 150 -8.30 13.44 23.43
N ILE A 151 -8.78 14.37 22.62
CA ILE A 151 -8.01 14.95 21.52
C ILE A 151 -6.84 15.74 22.13
N SER A 152 -5.65 15.12 22.13
CA SER A 152 -4.40 15.79 22.50
C SER A 152 -3.67 16.22 21.24
N GLY A 153 -3.28 17.50 21.17
CA GLY A 153 -2.49 18.03 20.05
C GLY A 153 -1.21 17.22 19.79
N THR A 154 -0.62 16.64 20.83
CA THR A 154 0.55 15.76 20.74
C THR A 154 0.24 14.46 20.01
N VAL A 155 -0.93 13.85 20.24
CA VAL A 155 -1.37 12.62 19.56
C VAL A 155 -1.67 12.92 18.09
N VAL A 156 -2.34 14.04 17.80
CA VAL A 156 -2.63 14.46 16.43
C VAL A 156 -1.34 14.69 15.64
N ALA A 157 -0.40 15.46 16.20
CA ALA A 157 0.90 15.70 15.56
C ALA A 157 1.70 14.40 15.40
N GLY A 158 1.69 13.53 16.42
CA GLY A 158 2.36 12.23 16.37
C GLY A 158 1.84 11.32 15.26
N VAL A 159 0.51 11.16 15.15
CA VAL A 159 -0.14 10.36 14.10
C VAL A 159 0.12 10.95 12.71
N PHE A 160 0.15 12.28 12.59
CA PHE A 160 0.46 12.94 11.32
C PHE A 160 1.90 12.69 10.88
N LEU A 161 2.87 12.92 11.77
CA LEU A 161 4.29 12.69 11.49
C LEU A 161 4.58 11.21 11.22
N PHE A 162 3.99 10.32 12.01
CA PHE A 162 4.09 8.87 11.81
C PHE A 162 3.51 8.47 10.45
N GLY A 163 2.32 8.94 10.11
CA GLY A 163 1.67 8.63 8.83
C GLY A 163 2.51 9.08 7.64
N GLN A 164 3.10 10.27 7.74
CA GLN A 164 3.96 10.82 6.69
C GLN A 164 5.27 10.02 6.53
N PHE A 165 5.93 9.68 7.64
CA PHE A 165 7.14 8.87 7.63
C PHE A 165 6.88 7.47 7.09
N TYR A 166 5.77 6.86 7.52
CA TYR A 166 5.37 5.53 7.10
C TYR A 166 5.01 5.48 5.61
N SER A 167 4.25 6.46 5.12
CA SER A 167 3.94 6.56 3.69
C SER A 167 5.20 6.76 2.84
N TRP A 168 6.23 7.44 3.37
CA TRP A 168 7.49 7.62 2.67
C TRP A 168 8.26 6.31 2.51
N ILE A 169 8.30 5.47 3.57
CA ILE A 169 8.87 4.12 3.51
C ILE A 169 8.14 3.29 2.46
N TRP A 170 6.81 3.25 2.50
CA TRP A 170 6.01 2.47 1.56
C TRP A 170 6.11 2.94 0.12
N MET A 171 6.20 4.25 -0.10
CA MET A 171 6.46 4.82 -1.42
C MET A 171 7.80 4.31 -1.96
N ASN A 172 8.88 4.39 -1.17
CA ASN A 172 10.20 3.90 -1.57
C ASN A 172 10.18 2.41 -1.89
N LEU A 173 9.55 1.61 -1.02
CA LEU A 173 9.41 0.17 -1.20
C LEU A 173 8.65 -0.16 -2.49
N SER A 174 7.55 0.53 -2.76
CA SER A 174 6.74 0.37 -3.98
C SER A 174 7.54 0.72 -5.24
N ILE A 175 8.36 1.77 -5.18
CA ILE A 175 9.26 2.15 -6.28
C ILE A 175 10.29 1.05 -6.57
N VAL A 176 10.91 0.49 -5.53
CA VAL A 176 11.87 -0.60 -5.65
C VAL A 176 11.18 -1.84 -6.23
N GLY A 177 10.01 -2.20 -5.70
CA GLY A 177 9.20 -3.31 -6.19
C GLY A 177 8.84 -3.18 -7.67
N MET A 178 8.33 -2.02 -8.10
CA MET A 178 8.01 -1.76 -9.50
C MET A 178 9.22 -1.89 -10.43
N LYS A 179 10.41 -1.43 -10.00
CA LYS A 179 11.64 -1.59 -10.77
C LYS A 179 12.10 -3.02 -10.88
N TYR A 180 11.99 -3.76 -9.79
CA TYR A 180 12.35 -5.17 -9.76
C TYR A 180 11.45 -5.96 -10.71
N LEU A 181 10.13 -5.74 -10.66
CA LEU A 181 9.17 -6.35 -11.59
C LEU A 181 9.51 -6.01 -13.05
N ASN A 182 9.80 -4.75 -13.36
CA ASN A 182 10.20 -4.36 -14.71
C ASN A 182 11.49 -5.06 -15.16
N LYS A 183 12.50 -5.19 -14.28
CA LYS A 183 13.75 -5.90 -14.59
C LYS A 183 13.53 -7.40 -14.85
N VAL A 184 12.69 -8.05 -14.04
CA VAL A 184 12.36 -9.48 -14.22
C VAL A 184 11.59 -9.68 -15.52
N MET A 185 10.63 -8.81 -15.83
CA MET A 185 9.88 -8.88 -17.08
C MET A 185 10.78 -8.64 -18.30
N LEU A 186 11.65 -7.63 -18.27
CA LEU A 186 12.59 -7.39 -19.37
C LEU A 186 13.52 -8.58 -19.59
N ARG A 187 13.98 -9.27 -18.54
CA ARG A 187 14.75 -10.50 -18.71
C ARG A 187 13.95 -11.61 -19.38
N LYS A 188 12.69 -11.82 -18.97
CA LYS A 188 11.84 -12.85 -19.60
C LYS A 188 11.65 -12.59 -21.10
N ILE A 189 11.32 -11.36 -21.48
CA ILE A 189 11.13 -11.00 -22.90
C ILE A 189 12.42 -11.22 -23.71
N LEU A 190 13.59 -10.95 -23.12
CA LEU A 190 14.86 -11.18 -23.81
C LEU A 190 15.16 -12.68 -23.99
N VAL A 191 14.92 -13.50 -22.96
CA VAL A 191 15.11 -14.96 -23.04
C VAL A 191 14.14 -15.58 -24.05
N GLU A 192 12.88 -15.17 -24.04
CA GLU A 192 11.84 -15.68 -24.95
C GLU A 192 12.12 -15.28 -26.42
N LYS A 193 12.82 -14.15 -26.62
CA LYS A 193 13.30 -13.74 -27.94
C LYS A 193 14.50 -14.57 -28.41
N ASP A 194 15.45 -14.88 -27.53
CA ASP A 194 16.61 -15.72 -27.83
C ASP A 194 16.24 -17.20 -28.07
N GLU A 195 15.19 -17.72 -27.45
CA GLU A 195 14.67 -19.09 -27.72
C GLU A 195 13.88 -19.20 -29.04
N SER A 196 13.50 -18.06 -29.63
CA SER A 196 12.70 -18.00 -30.87
C SER A 196 13.51 -17.64 -32.13
N SER A 197 14.83 -17.45 -32.00
CA SER A 197 15.78 -17.16 -33.09
C SER A 197 16.70 -18.34 -33.34
#